data_AF-A0A482M177-F1
#
_entry.id   AF-A0A482M177-F1
#
_cell.length_a   1.000
_cell.length_b   1.000
_cell.length_c   1.000
_cell.angle_alpha   90.00
_cell.angle_beta   90.00
_cell.angle_gamma   90.00
#
_symmetry.space_group_name_H-M   'P 1'
#
loop_
_entity.id
_entity.type
_entity.pdbx_description
1 polymer ?
#
loop_
_entity_poly.entity_id
_entity_poly.type
_entity_poly.pdbx_seq_one_letter_code
_entity_poly.pdbx_strand_id
1 'polypeptide(L)'
;MENKDQRLEIRIPQQQLAEVDAIIDSIDPRFKPSRSDVVRSFIAQGIDRHYGRGGQVQDTLPLGQRITLFFQICQQQQMQYALESKRPPVLGQRRGHNSNITPEVLVRQVYLQRMFWFFELNRSSLAAIDGVLTCDEVLSLMEPEPGREVCAEVNGVAQLLAMFSQIEAVLQRAEEQGSYTDVQEKLTLIRHYMSRCHIPRRFDGYPETWGRHNQIAALMQWVDEGKAGSAGCRGYGSRIFTRHSEDADAGRQYALMLQVYQDITGDGGNLDLERLIDMVQDRRLDFSTPA
;
A
#
# COMPACT_ATOMS: atom_id res chain seq x y z
N MET A 1 -27.78 -13.89 -11.78
CA MET A 1 -28.85 -14.89 -11.51
C MET A 1 -29.20 -14.79 -10.04
N GLU A 2 -30.48 -14.60 -9.70
CA GLU A 2 -30.93 -14.63 -8.30
C GLU A 2 -30.61 -16.01 -7.69
N ASN A 3 -29.73 -16.06 -6.69
CA ASN A 3 -29.52 -17.24 -5.87
C ASN A 3 -30.78 -17.43 -5.01
N LYS A 4 -31.76 -18.18 -5.50
CA LYS A 4 -32.88 -18.64 -4.68
C LYS A 4 -32.39 -19.78 -3.79
N ASP A 5 -32.47 -19.61 -2.48
CA ASP A 5 -32.20 -20.68 -1.51
C ASP A 5 -33.13 -21.86 -1.76
N GLN A 6 -32.58 -22.94 -2.34
CA GLN A 6 -33.30 -24.19 -2.54
C GLN A 6 -33.25 -25.00 -1.25
N ARG A 7 -34.41 -25.46 -0.77
CA ARG A 7 -34.51 -26.37 0.38
C ARG A 7 -34.55 -27.81 -0.11
N LEU A 8 -33.69 -28.64 0.47
CA LEU A 8 -33.54 -30.06 0.15
C LEU A 8 -33.68 -30.88 1.44
N GLU A 9 -34.38 -32.01 1.35
CA GLU A 9 -34.47 -32.98 2.44
C GLU A 9 -33.47 -34.11 2.19
N ILE A 10 -32.59 -34.37 3.16
CA ILE A 10 -31.52 -35.36 3.04
C ILE A 10 -31.69 -36.38 4.16
N ARG A 11 -31.60 -37.67 3.83
CA ARG A 11 -31.62 -38.76 4.80
C ARG A 11 -30.19 -39.18 5.10
N ILE A 12 -29.78 -39.06 6.36
CA ILE A 12 -28.46 -39.47 6.83
C ILE A 12 -28.58 -40.47 7.99
N PRO A 13 -27.61 -41.37 8.18
CA PRO A 13 -27.54 -42.26 9.35
C PRO A 13 -27.57 -41.50 10.67
N GLN A 14 -28.25 -42.04 11.67
CA GLN A 14 -28.41 -41.41 12.99
C GLN A 14 -27.05 -41.14 13.68
N GLN A 15 -26.07 -42.01 13.47
CA GLN A 15 -24.72 -41.83 14.00
C GLN A 15 -24.04 -40.56 13.46
N GLN A 16 -24.19 -40.28 12.16
CA GLN A 16 -23.61 -39.08 11.53
C GLN A 16 -24.33 -37.81 11.98
N LEU A 17 -25.64 -37.88 12.22
CA LEU A 17 -26.38 -36.75 12.78
C LEU A 17 -25.89 -36.41 14.20
N ALA A 18 -25.61 -37.42 15.02
CA ALA A 18 -25.05 -37.23 16.36
C ALA A 18 -23.63 -36.63 16.33
N GLU A 19 -22.81 -36.99 15.33
CA GLU A 19 -21.50 -36.36 15.12
C GLU A 19 -21.63 -34.89 14.73
N VAL A 20 -22.60 -34.54 13.87
CA VAL A 20 -22.90 -33.13 13.53
C VAL A 20 -23.33 -32.34 14.77
N ASP A 21 -24.15 -32.92 15.65
CA ASP A 21 -24.54 -32.30 16.91
C ASP A 21 -23.35 -32.09 17.85
N ALA A 22 -22.46 -33.08 17.96
CA ALA A 22 -21.25 -32.97 18.78
C ALA A 22 -20.32 -31.84 18.28
N ILE A 23 -20.23 -31.65 16.95
CA ILE A 23 -19.47 -30.53 16.36
C ILE A 23 -20.11 -29.20 16.75
N ILE A 24 -21.44 -29.06 16.66
CA ILE A 24 -22.15 -27.83 17.06
C ILE A 24 -21.93 -27.53 18.54
N ASP A 25 -21.96 -28.55 19.39
CA ASP A 25 -21.76 -28.41 20.82
C ASP A 25 -20.32 -28.06 21.23
N SER A 26 -19.35 -28.35 20.36
CA SER A 26 -17.95 -27.97 20.55
C SER A 26 -17.65 -26.49 20.25
N ILE A 27 -18.58 -25.78 19.61
CA ILE A 27 -18.42 -24.37 19.20
C ILE A 27 -18.90 -23.44 20.32
N ASP A 28 -18.23 -22.28 20.46
CA ASP A 28 -18.50 -21.27 21.49
C ASP A 28 -20.03 -20.99 21.63
N PRO A 29 -20.59 -21.04 22.86
CA PRO A 29 -22.02 -20.84 23.08
C PRO A 29 -22.57 -19.50 22.58
N ARG A 30 -21.72 -18.48 22.36
CA ARG A 30 -22.12 -17.17 21.82
C ARG A 30 -22.44 -17.22 20.33
N PHE A 31 -22.02 -18.26 19.61
CA PHE A 31 -22.27 -18.42 18.18
C PHE A 31 -22.48 -19.89 17.81
N LYS A 32 -23.59 -20.50 18.27
CA LYS A 32 -23.96 -21.86 17.88
C LYS A 32 -24.58 -21.88 16.47
N PRO A 33 -23.93 -22.48 15.46
CA PRO A 33 -24.52 -22.64 14.14
C PRO A 33 -25.67 -23.65 14.16
N SER A 34 -26.61 -23.54 13.24
CA SER A 34 -27.65 -24.56 13.08
C SER A 34 -27.10 -25.81 12.40
N ARG A 35 -27.77 -26.96 12.57
CA ARG A 35 -27.46 -28.20 11.82
C ARG A 35 -27.41 -27.95 10.31
N SER A 36 -28.32 -27.13 9.80
CA SER A 36 -28.36 -26.78 8.38
C SER A 36 -27.13 -25.99 7.95
N ASP A 37 -26.56 -25.14 8.81
CA ASP A 37 -25.36 -24.37 8.48
C ASP A 37 -24.12 -25.25 8.44
N VAL A 38 -24.01 -26.19 9.39
CA VAL A 38 -22.92 -27.18 9.42
C VAL A 38 -23.02 -28.15 8.24
N VAL A 39 -24.22 -28.63 7.90
CA VAL A 39 -24.42 -29.49 6.73
C VAL A 39 -24.12 -28.74 5.43
N ARG A 40 -24.52 -27.46 5.33
CA ARG A 40 -24.21 -26.61 4.15
C ARG A 40 -22.70 -26.42 3.97
N SER A 41 -21.94 -26.23 5.05
CA SER A 41 -20.49 -26.08 4.97
C SER A 41 -19.81 -27.39 4.53
N PHE A 42 -20.25 -28.55 5.05
CA PHE A 42 -19.73 -29.84 4.59
C PHE A 42 -20.05 -30.13 3.12
N ILE A 43 -21.25 -29.80 2.65
CA ILE A 43 -21.62 -29.95 1.24
C ILE A 43 -20.75 -29.03 0.37
N ALA A 44 -20.56 -27.77 0.76
CA ALA A 44 -19.70 -26.84 0.03
C ALA A 44 -18.26 -27.35 -0.06
N GLN A 45 -17.68 -27.78 1.06
CA GLN A 45 -16.35 -28.39 1.10
C GLN A 45 -16.25 -29.66 0.26
N GLY A 46 -17.29 -30.50 0.27
CA GLY A 46 -17.36 -31.72 -0.54
C GLY A 46 -17.40 -31.41 -2.04
N ILE A 47 -18.18 -30.41 -2.45
CA ILE A 47 -18.26 -29.92 -3.82
C ILE A 47 -16.89 -29.39 -4.28
N ASP A 48 -16.24 -28.56 -3.47
CA ASP A 48 -14.93 -28.00 -3.81
C ASP A 48 -13.85 -29.08 -3.93
N ARG A 49 -13.86 -30.09 -3.06
CA ARG A 49 -12.98 -31.26 -3.14
C ARG A 49 -13.24 -32.09 -4.40
N HIS A 50 -14.50 -32.32 -4.76
CA HIS A 50 -14.88 -33.12 -5.93
C HIS A 50 -14.45 -32.48 -7.26
N TYR A 51 -14.46 -31.15 -7.36
CA TYR A 51 -13.99 -30.43 -8.56
C TYR A 51 -12.45 -30.30 -8.64
N GLY A 52 -11.69 -31.01 -7.80
CA GLY A 52 -10.23 -30.96 -7.85
C GLY A 52 -9.62 -29.62 -7.41
N ARG A 53 -10.39 -28.77 -6.73
CA ARG A 53 -9.88 -27.57 -6.04
C ARG A 53 -9.21 -27.90 -4.69
N GLY A 54 -9.13 -29.19 -4.36
CA GLY A 54 -8.54 -29.72 -3.13
C GLY A 54 -7.07 -30.13 -3.23
N GLY A 55 -6.26 -29.44 -4.02
CA GLY A 55 -4.80 -29.55 -3.90
C GLY A 55 -4.35 -28.65 -2.76
N GLN A 56 -3.92 -29.23 -1.62
CA GLN A 56 -3.36 -28.58 -0.41
C GLN A 56 -3.32 -27.04 -0.44
N VAL A 57 -4.49 -26.41 -0.41
CA VAL A 57 -4.60 -24.99 -0.09
C VAL A 57 -4.54 -25.00 1.44
N GLN A 58 -3.47 -24.46 2.02
CA GLN A 58 -3.55 -23.98 3.41
C GLN A 58 -4.91 -23.28 3.53
N ASP A 59 -5.79 -23.67 4.46
CA ASP A 59 -7.10 -23.05 4.64
C ASP A 59 -6.93 -21.54 4.92
N THR A 60 -6.73 -20.76 3.85
CA THR A 60 -6.54 -19.33 3.92
C THR A 60 -7.93 -18.77 3.97
N LEU A 61 -8.29 -18.32 5.16
CA LEU A 61 -9.54 -17.62 5.41
C LEU A 61 -9.77 -16.59 4.29
N PRO A 62 -10.99 -16.49 3.74
CA PRO A 62 -11.32 -15.44 2.78
C PRO A 62 -10.92 -14.06 3.30
N LEU A 63 -10.52 -13.14 2.41
CA LEU A 63 -10.06 -11.80 2.77
C LEU A 63 -10.98 -11.09 3.78
N GLY A 64 -12.29 -11.17 3.61
CA GLY A 64 -13.26 -10.57 4.55
C GLY A 64 -13.17 -11.12 5.98
N GLN A 65 -12.91 -12.43 6.14
CA GLN A 65 -12.71 -13.05 7.45
C GLN A 65 -11.36 -12.64 8.05
N ARG A 66 -10.30 -12.61 7.23
CA ARG A 66 -8.96 -12.13 7.66
C ARG A 66 -9.01 -10.69 8.13
N ILE A 67 -9.69 -9.81 7.40
CA ILE A 67 -9.88 -8.40 7.77
C ILE A 67 -10.64 -8.28 9.09
N THR A 68 -11.67 -9.10 9.31
CA THR A 68 -12.46 -9.09 10.55
C THR A 68 -11.59 -9.49 11.75
N LEU A 69 -10.81 -10.57 11.62
CA LEU A 69 -9.88 -11.02 12.66
C LEU A 69 -8.80 -9.96 12.92
N PHE A 70 -8.25 -9.37 11.88
CA PHE A 70 -7.26 -8.29 12.00
C PHE A 70 -7.81 -7.13 12.84
N PHE A 71 -9.02 -6.63 12.56
CA PHE A 71 -9.59 -5.54 13.36
C PHE A 71 -9.88 -5.94 14.82
N GLN A 72 -10.25 -7.20 15.07
CA GLN A 72 -10.41 -7.70 16.44
C GLN A 72 -9.07 -7.74 17.19
N ILE A 73 -8.00 -8.21 16.53
CA ILE A 73 -6.65 -8.23 17.08
C ILE A 73 -6.17 -6.80 17.37
N CYS A 74 -6.33 -5.87 16.42
CA CYS A 74 -5.94 -4.47 16.61
C CYS A 74 -6.67 -3.84 17.80
N GLN A 75 -7.97 -4.09 17.99
CA GLN A 75 -8.71 -3.59 19.16
C GLN A 75 -8.14 -4.12 20.48
N GLN A 76 -7.80 -5.42 20.55
CA GLN A 76 -7.17 -6.00 21.74
C GLN A 76 -5.79 -5.39 22.01
N GLN A 77 -4.98 -5.22 20.97
CA GLN A 77 -3.65 -4.60 21.08
C GLN A 77 -3.76 -3.13 21.53
N GLN A 78 -4.70 -2.36 20.99
CA GLN A 78 -4.94 -0.98 21.42
C GLN A 78 -5.23 -0.89 22.92
N MET A 79 -6.06 -1.81 23.45
CA MET A 79 -6.31 -1.89 24.88
C MET A 79 -5.04 -2.21 25.68
N GLN A 80 -4.21 -3.13 25.20
CA GLN A 80 -2.93 -3.45 25.85
C GLN A 80 -1.96 -2.26 25.86
N TYR A 81 -1.81 -1.56 24.74
CA TYR A 81 -0.98 -0.34 24.66
C TYR A 81 -1.46 0.72 25.65
N ALA A 82 -2.77 0.91 25.78
CA ALA A 82 -3.36 1.85 26.74
C ALA A 82 -3.05 1.46 28.20
N LEU A 83 -3.15 0.17 28.54
CA LEU A 83 -2.81 -0.35 29.88
C LEU A 83 -1.33 -0.15 30.21
N GLU A 84 -0.44 -0.34 29.23
CA GLU A 84 1.01 -0.17 29.40
C GLU A 84 1.49 1.28 29.25
N SER A 85 0.58 2.24 29.05
CA SER A 85 0.91 3.64 28.73
C SER A 85 1.88 3.79 27.55
N LYS A 86 1.84 2.85 26.61
CA LYS A 86 2.63 2.86 25.38
C LYS A 86 1.79 3.38 24.21
N ARG A 87 2.46 3.94 23.19
CA ARG A 87 1.80 4.31 21.94
C ARG A 87 1.84 3.14 20.97
N PRO A 88 0.76 2.88 20.22
CA PRO A 88 0.79 1.89 19.15
C PRO A 88 1.80 2.30 18.07
N PRO A 89 2.34 1.34 17.30
CA PRO A 89 3.22 1.64 16.18
C PRO A 89 2.46 2.46 15.12
N VAL A 90 3.14 3.47 14.58
CA VAL A 90 2.62 4.39 13.57
C VAL A 90 3.51 4.38 12.32
N LEU A 91 2.88 4.49 11.15
CA LEU A 91 3.49 4.61 9.83
C LEU A 91 4.00 6.04 9.61
N GLY A 92 4.92 6.27 8.68
CA GLY A 92 5.38 7.61 8.30
C GLY A 92 6.16 8.33 9.41
N GLN A 93 6.60 7.60 10.43
CA GLN A 93 7.32 8.19 11.56
C GLN A 93 8.73 8.61 11.14
N ARG A 94 8.97 9.92 10.99
CA ARG A 94 10.27 10.51 10.66
C ARG A 94 10.75 11.42 11.78
N ARG A 95 12.07 11.66 11.89
CA ARG A 95 12.60 12.61 12.89
C ARG A 95 11.94 13.99 12.70
N GLY A 96 11.33 14.51 13.75
CA GLY A 96 10.65 15.81 13.71
C GLY A 96 9.24 15.79 13.08
N HIS A 97 8.74 14.62 12.66
CA HIS A 97 7.39 14.46 12.13
C HIS A 97 6.55 13.56 13.05
N ASN A 98 5.39 14.07 13.48
CA ASN A 98 4.46 13.31 14.30
C ASN A 98 3.41 12.68 13.39
N SER A 99 3.52 11.38 13.14
CA SER A 99 2.47 10.63 12.47
C SER A 99 1.49 10.03 13.48
N ASN A 100 0.23 9.92 13.08
CA ASN A 100 -0.82 9.22 13.81
C ASN A 100 -1.50 8.12 12.99
N ILE A 101 -0.95 7.77 11.82
CA ILE A 101 -1.48 6.69 10.97
C ILE A 101 -0.98 5.37 11.54
N THR A 102 -1.89 4.51 12.02
CA THR A 102 -1.55 3.14 12.42
C THR A 102 -1.79 2.17 11.25
N PRO A 103 -1.20 0.95 11.27
CA PRO A 103 -1.52 -0.10 10.30
C PRO A 103 -3.03 -0.37 10.19
N GLU A 104 -3.75 -0.32 11.31
CA GLU A 104 -5.20 -0.47 11.33
C GLU A 104 -5.92 0.61 10.52
N VAL A 105 -5.53 1.88 10.71
CA VAL A 105 -6.12 3.01 9.99
C VAL A 105 -5.84 2.87 8.49
N LEU A 106 -4.63 2.44 8.11
CA LEU A 106 -4.28 2.20 6.71
C LEU A 106 -5.14 1.08 6.10
N VAL A 107 -5.19 -0.10 6.73
CA VAL A 107 -5.97 -1.25 6.21
C VAL A 107 -7.45 -0.89 6.08
N ARG A 108 -7.99 -0.13 7.04
CA ARG A 108 -9.36 0.38 6.96
C ARG A 108 -9.57 1.27 5.73
N GLN A 109 -8.65 2.18 5.45
CA GLN A 109 -8.74 3.08 4.30
C GLN A 109 -8.63 2.35 2.97
N VAL A 110 -7.65 1.44 2.86
CA VAL A 110 -7.46 0.56 1.70
C VAL A 110 -8.75 -0.21 1.40
N TYR A 111 -9.36 -0.82 2.42
CA TYR A 111 -10.60 -1.58 2.26
C TYR A 111 -11.79 -0.69 1.87
N LEU A 112 -12.00 0.43 2.57
CA LEU A 112 -13.12 1.35 2.30
C LEU A 112 -13.03 1.99 0.90
N GLN A 113 -11.82 2.25 0.41
CA GLN A 113 -11.58 2.83 -0.91
C GLN A 113 -11.40 1.76 -2.00
N ARG A 114 -11.60 0.48 -1.68
CA ARG A 114 -11.56 -0.65 -2.61
C ARG A 114 -10.20 -0.80 -3.33
N MET A 115 -9.11 -0.45 -2.65
CA MET A 115 -7.73 -0.63 -3.13
C MET A 115 -7.28 -2.07 -2.92
N PHE A 116 -8.02 -3.04 -3.46
CA PHE A 116 -7.79 -4.47 -3.17
C PHE A 116 -6.43 -4.99 -3.62
N TRP A 117 -5.79 -4.32 -4.58
CA TRP A 117 -4.42 -4.57 -5.00
C TRP A 117 -3.43 -4.56 -3.83
N PHE A 118 -3.72 -3.82 -2.74
CA PHE A 118 -2.86 -3.79 -1.55
C PHE A 118 -2.71 -5.17 -0.89
N PHE A 119 -3.73 -6.02 -0.97
CA PHE A 119 -3.68 -7.37 -0.39
C PHE A 119 -2.88 -8.36 -1.25
N GLU A 120 -2.47 -7.96 -2.46
CA GLU A 120 -1.63 -8.77 -3.35
C GLU A 120 -0.12 -8.49 -3.12
N LEU A 121 0.24 -7.68 -2.13
CA LEU A 121 1.62 -7.27 -1.88
C LEU A 121 2.42 -8.33 -1.13
N ASN A 122 3.70 -8.43 -1.46
CA ASN A 122 4.65 -9.20 -0.68
C ASN A 122 5.31 -8.35 0.43
N ARG A 123 6.06 -9.01 1.31
CA ARG A 123 6.80 -8.35 2.40
C ARG A 123 7.72 -7.22 1.92
N SER A 124 8.41 -7.38 0.79
CA SER A 124 9.30 -6.33 0.27
C SER A 124 8.55 -5.09 -0.21
N SER A 125 7.41 -5.26 -0.89
CA SER A 125 6.59 -4.15 -1.36
C SER A 125 5.87 -3.44 -0.21
N LEU A 126 5.48 -4.16 0.84
CA LEU A 126 5.01 -3.55 2.08
C LEU A 126 6.11 -2.71 2.75
N ALA A 127 7.34 -3.24 2.83
CA ALA A 127 8.49 -2.51 3.37
C ALA A 127 8.84 -1.26 2.55
N ALA A 128 8.58 -1.26 1.25
CA ALA A 128 8.76 -0.10 0.37
C ALA A 128 7.74 1.02 0.65
N ILE A 129 6.54 0.68 1.16
CA ILE A 129 5.55 1.67 1.63
C ILE A 129 5.96 2.17 3.02
N ASP A 130 6.10 1.26 3.99
CA ASP A 130 6.58 1.56 5.33
C ASP A 130 7.04 0.27 6.04
N GLY A 131 8.19 0.33 6.73
CA GLY A 131 8.76 -0.83 7.43
C GLY A 131 7.83 -1.43 8.51
N VAL A 132 6.97 -0.63 9.12
CA VAL A 132 6.00 -1.08 10.15
C VAL A 132 4.94 -2.01 9.56
N LEU A 133 4.66 -1.93 8.25
CA LEU A 133 3.71 -2.82 7.58
C LEU A 133 4.21 -4.27 7.42
N THR A 134 5.47 -4.53 7.77
CA THR A 134 6.04 -5.89 7.72
C THR A 134 5.70 -6.75 8.93
N CYS A 135 4.84 -6.25 9.84
CA CYS A 135 4.36 -7.00 11.00
C CYS A 135 3.45 -8.18 10.60
N ASP A 136 3.43 -9.21 11.44
CA ASP A 136 2.75 -10.48 11.12
C ASP A 136 1.24 -10.31 10.95
N GLU A 137 0.62 -9.36 11.66
CA GLU A 137 -0.80 -9.05 11.55
C GLU A 137 -1.16 -8.54 10.15
N VAL A 138 -0.37 -7.62 9.58
CA VAL A 138 -0.59 -7.11 8.23
C VAL A 138 -0.25 -8.18 7.19
N LEU A 139 0.83 -8.93 7.39
CA LEU A 139 1.21 -10.03 6.49
C LEU A 139 0.14 -11.11 6.41
N SER A 140 -0.59 -11.36 7.51
CA SER A 140 -1.70 -12.33 7.51
C SER A 140 -2.84 -11.95 6.57
N LEU A 141 -2.97 -10.66 6.21
CA LEU A 141 -3.97 -10.16 5.27
C LEU A 141 -3.58 -10.37 3.81
N MET A 142 -2.31 -10.63 3.51
CA MET A 142 -1.79 -10.70 2.13
C MET A 142 -2.17 -12.03 1.49
N GLU A 143 -2.39 -12.02 0.18
CA GLU A 143 -2.64 -13.23 -0.58
C GLU A 143 -1.43 -14.18 -0.55
N PRO A 144 -1.64 -15.50 -0.48
CA PRO A 144 -0.54 -16.49 -0.47
C PRO A 144 0.36 -16.39 -1.70
N GLU A 145 -0.23 -16.00 -2.83
CA GLU A 145 0.48 -15.73 -4.08
C GLU A 145 0.44 -14.23 -4.37
N PRO A 146 1.55 -13.50 -4.12
CA PRO A 146 1.61 -12.07 -4.40
C PRO A 146 1.49 -11.75 -5.89
N GLY A 147 0.76 -10.69 -6.21
CA GLY A 147 0.63 -10.16 -7.56
C GLY A 147 1.96 -9.55 -8.03
N ARG A 148 2.68 -10.24 -8.92
CA ARG A 148 4.01 -9.81 -9.38
C ARG A 148 3.99 -8.43 -10.02
N GLU A 149 2.99 -8.15 -10.84
CA GLU A 149 2.81 -6.84 -11.50
C GLU A 149 2.56 -5.74 -10.47
N VAL A 150 1.64 -5.96 -9.52
CA VAL A 150 1.32 -4.98 -8.48
C VAL A 150 2.53 -4.70 -7.58
N CYS A 151 3.27 -5.74 -7.21
CA CYS A 151 4.49 -5.59 -6.43
C CYS A 151 5.55 -4.76 -7.19
N ALA A 152 5.72 -5.01 -8.49
CA ALA A 152 6.64 -4.25 -9.34
C ALA A 152 6.22 -2.78 -9.45
N GLU A 153 4.93 -2.49 -9.63
CA GLU A 153 4.41 -1.13 -9.66
C GLU A 153 4.61 -0.40 -8.33
N VAL A 154 4.32 -1.04 -7.20
CA VAL A 154 4.56 -0.46 -5.87
C VAL A 154 6.03 -0.11 -5.68
N ASN A 155 6.93 -1.02 -6.01
CA ASN A 155 8.36 -0.76 -5.89
C ASN A 155 8.83 0.36 -6.84
N GLY A 156 8.31 0.40 -8.08
CA GLY A 156 8.63 1.45 -9.05
C GLY A 156 8.15 2.83 -8.58
N VAL A 157 6.92 2.93 -8.09
CA VAL A 157 6.38 4.19 -7.54
C VAL A 157 7.14 4.62 -6.29
N ALA A 158 7.51 3.68 -5.40
CA ALA A 158 8.31 3.99 -4.21
C ALA A 158 9.68 4.59 -4.59
N GLN A 159 10.37 3.99 -5.57
CA GLN A 159 11.65 4.50 -6.07
C GLN A 159 11.49 5.90 -6.69
N LEU A 160 10.43 6.12 -7.45
CA LEU A 160 10.15 7.43 -8.06
C LEU A 160 9.90 8.51 -7.00
N LEU A 161 9.06 8.23 -6.01
CA LEU A 161 8.78 9.19 -4.92
C LEU A 161 10.04 9.46 -4.08
N ALA A 162 10.86 8.44 -3.83
CA ALA A 162 12.14 8.60 -3.15
C ALA A 162 13.10 9.51 -3.95
N MET A 163 13.19 9.34 -5.27
CA MET A 163 13.98 10.20 -6.15
C MET A 163 13.53 11.67 -6.03
N PHE A 164 12.24 11.96 -6.17
CA PHE A 164 11.73 13.33 -6.04
C PHE A 164 11.99 13.92 -4.65
N SER A 165 11.82 13.12 -3.59
CA SER A 165 12.11 13.56 -2.22
C SER A 165 13.59 13.89 -2.02
N GLN A 166 14.51 13.13 -2.62
CA GLN A 166 15.95 13.43 -2.57
C GLN A 166 16.30 14.69 -3.36
N ILE A 167 15.74 14.87 -4.56
CA ILE A 167 15.93 16.10 -5.34
C ILE A 167 15.46 17.32 -4.54
N GLU A 168 14.27 17.27 -3.94
CA GLU A 168 13.74 18.35 -3.12
C GLU A 168 14.63 18.63 -1.89
N ALA A 169 15.10 17.59 -1.21
CA ALA A 169 15.99 17.74 -0.05
C ALA A 169 17.35 18.36 -0.42
N VAL A 170 17.92 18.00 -1.58
CA VAL A 170 19.18 18.60 -2.08
C VAL A 170 18.97 20.07 -2.42
N LEU A 171 17.90 20.39 -3.13
CA LEU A 171 17.56 21.77 -3.49
C LEU A 171 17.32 22.63 -2.24
N GLN A 172 16.55 22.13 -1.27
CA GLN A 172 16.28 22.87 -0.03
C GLN A 172 17.55 23.13 0.78
N ARG A 173 18.43 22.14 0.93
CA ARG A 173 19.73 22.31 1.61
C ARG A 173 20.62 23.32 0.89
N ALA A 174 20.64 23.30 -0.45
CA ALA A 174 21.41 24.25 -1.24
C ALA A 174 20.83 25.68 -1.11
N GLU A 175 19.51 25.83 -1.05
CA GLU A 175 18.86 27.13 -0.83
C GLU A 175 19.19 27.69 0.58
N GLU A 176 19.23 26.84 1.60
CA GLU A 176 19.66 27.23 2.96
C GLU A 176 21.14 27.68 3.00
N GLN A 177 21.98 27.16 2.10
CA GLN A 177 23.39 27.52 1.95
C GLN A 177 23.62 28.62 0.89
N GLY A 178 22.56 29.29 0.43
CA GLY A 178 22.60 30.25 -0.69
C GLY A 178 23.43 31.52 -0.46
N SER A 179 24.08 31.69 0.69
CA SER A 179 25.05 32.76 0.94
C SER A 179 26.39 32.55 0.23
N TYR A 180 26.70 31.32 -0.18
CA TYR A 180 27.91 31.00 -0.94
C TYR A 180 27.67 31.17 -2.45
N THR A 181 28.49 31.98 -3.10
CA THR A 181 28.38 32.30 -4.53
C THR A 181 28.41 31.05 -5.43
N ASP A 182 29.27 30.06 -5.10
CA ASP A 182 29.36 28.79 -5.83
C ASP A 182 28.05 27.99 -5.80
N VAL A 183 27.39 27.94 -4.64
CA VAL A 183 26.08 27.25 -4.50
C VAL A 183 24.99 27.98 -5.29
N GLN A 184 25.03 29.31 -5.30
CA GLN A 184 24.06 30.14 -6.03
C GLN A 184 24.19 29.99 -7.56
N GLU A 185 25.42 29.90 -8.08
CA GLU A 185 25.69 29.62 -9.50
C GLU A 185 25.15 28.24 -9.90
N LYS A 186 25.42 27.21 -9.08
CA LYS A 186 24.92 25.84 -9.29
C LYS A 186 23.39 25.77 -9.27
N LEU A 187 22.74 26.42 -8.31
CA LEU A 187 21.28 26.51 -8.25
C LEU A 187 20.69 27.21 -9.48
N THR A 188 21.35 28.27 -9.96
CA THR A 188 20.91 29.01 -11.15
C THR A 188 21.01 28.11 -12.38
N LEU A 189 22.09 27.36 -12.51
CA LEU A 189 22.29 26.40 -13.59
C LEU A 189 21.24 25.28 -13.56
N ILE A 190 20.96 24.69 -12.41
CA ILE A 190 19.92 23.65 -12.26
C ILE A 190 18.55 24.21 -12.67
N ARG A 191 18.20 25.40 -12.16
CA ARG A 191 16.92 26.06 -12.49
C ARG A 191 16.81 26.36 -13.99
N HIS A 192 17.90 26.75 -14.63
CA HIS A 192 17.96 27.00 -16.07
C HIS A 192 17.67 25.72 -16.87
N TYR A 193 18.38 24.63 -16.59
CA TYR A 193 18.18 23.37 -17.32
C TYR A 193 16.80 22.77 -17.06
N MET A 194 16.33 22.72 -15.82
CA MET A 194 14.98 22.24 -15.51
C MET A 194 13.89 23.02 -16.27
N SER A 195 14.06 24.35 -16.38
CA SER A 195 13.13 25.20 -17.11
C SER A 195 13.21 24.98 -18.63
N ARG A 196 14.42 24.92 -19.17
CA ARG A 196 14.68 24.79 -20.61
C ARG A 196 14.26 23.43 -21.16
N CYS A 197 14.55 22.37 -20.42
CA CYS A 197 14.28 20.99 -20.81
C CYS A 197 12.91 20.48 -20.32
N HIS A 198 12.10 21.35 -19.70
CA HIS A 198 10.80 21.01 -19.12
C HIS A 198 10.85 19.81 -18.15
N ILE A 199 11.93 19.71 -17.35
CA ILE A 199 12.07 18.63 -16.37
C ILE A 199 11.14 18.91 -15.19
N PRO A 200 10.22 17.98 -14.86
CA PRO A 200 9.34 18.12 -13.70
C PRO A 200 10.13 18.30 -12.40
N ARG A 201 9.81 19.35 -11.64
CA ARG A 201 10.45 19.61 -10.34
C ARG A 201 9.82 18.83 -9.20
N ARG A 202 8.55 18.46 -9.36
CA ARG A 202 7.74 17.76 -8.37
C ARG A 202 6.97 16.65 -9.06
N PHE A 203 6.58 15.67 -8.26
CA PHE A 203 5.68 14.63 -8.70
C PHE A 203 4.24 15.15 -8.65
N ASP A 204 3.62 15.33 -9.82
CA ASP A 204 2.25 15.85 -9.96
C ASP A 204 1.21 14.72 -10.14
N GLY A 205 1.66 13.47 -10.23
CA GLY A 205 0.83 12.30 -10.50
C GLY A 205 1.09 11.72 -11.89
N TYR A 206 0.63 10.51 -12.13
CA TYR A 206 0.60 9.88 -13.45
C TYR A 206 -0.64 10.32 -14.24
N PRO A 207 -0.67 10.09 -15.57
CA PRO A 207 -1.87 10.31 -16.37
C PRO A 207 -3.08 9.54 -15.81
N GLU A 208 -4.30 10.01 -16.09
CA GLU A 208 -5.54 9.37 -15.57
C GLU A 208 -5.64 7.88 -15.95
N THR A 209 -5.13 7.50 -17.12
CA THR A 209 -5.08 6.11 -17.61
C THR A 209 -4.27 5.18 -16.70
N TRP A 210 -3.38 5.72 -15.87
CA TRP A 210 -2.52 4.99 -14.92
C TRP A 210 -3.14 4.99 -13.51
N GLY A 211 -4.44 4.72 -13.42
CA GLY A 211 -5.21 4.85 -12.17
C GLY A 211 -4.61 4.11 -10.96
N ARG A 212 -4.08 2.89 -11.13
CA ARG A 212 -3.45 2.12 -10.04
C ARG A 212 -2.16 2.77 -9.53
N HIS A 213 -1.30 3.28 -10.43
CA HIS A 213 -0.09 4.01 -10.05
C HIS A 213 -0.43 5.27 -9.25
N ASN A 214 -1.49 5.98 -9.65
CA ASN A 214 -1.98 7.14 -8.92
C ASN A 214 -2.52 6.78 -7.52
N GLN A 215 -3.20 5.62 -7.38
CA GLN A 215 -3.63 5.13 -6.07
C GLN A 215 -2.44 4.76 -5.17
N ILE A 216 -1.43 4.07 -5.72
CA ILE A 216 -0.21 3.71 -5.00
C ILE A 216 0.51 4.97 -4.53
N ALA A 217 0.74 5.93 -5.43
CA ALA A 217 1.42 7.18 -5.11
C ALA A 217 0.67 7.98 -4.04
N ALA A 218 -0.66 8.07 -4.15
CA ALA A 218 -1.49 8.74 -3.16
C ALA A 218 -1.46 8.05 -1.79
N LEU A 219 -1.45 6.71 -1.74
CA LEU A 219 -1.32 5.96 -0.49
C LEU A 219 0.02 6.26 0.19
N MET A 220 1.13 6.21 -0.56
CA MET A 220 2.48 6.48 -0.04
C MET A 220 2.62 7.92 0.44
N GLN A 221 2.14 8.90 -0.34
CA GLN A 221 2.14 10.30 0.06
C GLN A 221 1.29 10.55 1.31
N TRP A 222 0.11 9.90 1.40
CA TRP A 222 -0.73 10.00 2.59
C TRP A 222 -0.06 9.39 3.83
N VAL A 223 0.66 8.29 3.69
CA VAL A 223 1.49 7.71 4.76
C VAL A 223 2.61 8.66 5.17
N ASP A 224 3.32 9.24 4.20
CA ASP A 224 4.42 10.18 4.42
C ASP A 224 3.97 11.50 5.07
N GLU A 225 2.76 11.97 4.75
CA GLU A 225 2.15 13.15 5.39
C GLU A 225 1.77 12.89 6.86
N GLY A 226 1.65 11.63 7.27
CA GLY A 226 1.45 11.21 8.66
C GLY A 226 0.15 11.67 9.32
N LYS A 227 -0.79 12.26 8.58
CA LYS A 227 -2.02 12.85 9.10
C LYS A 227 -3.23 11.97 8.80
N ALA A 228 -3.46 10.94 9.62
CA ALA A 228 -4.79 10.39 9.79
C ALA A 228 -5.67 11.45 10.48
N GLY A 229 -6.84 11.73 9.93
CA GLY A 229 -7.83 12.57 10.60
C GLY A 229 -8.11 11.95 11.96
N SER A 230 -7.96 12.70 13.05
CA SER A 230 -8.27 12.17 14.37
C SER A 230 -9.75 11.80 14.44
N ALA A 231 -10.10 10.77 15.23
CA ALA A 231 -11.48 10.30 15.41
C ALA A 231 -12.47 11.35 15.96
N GLY A 232 -12.00 12.58 16.23
CA GLY A 232 -12.81 13.74 16.61
C GLY A 232 -12.64 14.99 15.74
N CYS A 233 -11.79 15.02 14.70
CA CYS A 233 -11.62 16.20 13.85
C CYS A 233 -12.08 15.95 12.41
N ARG A 234 -13.12 16.68 11.99
CA ARG A 234 -13.40 16.91 10.57
C ARG A 234 -12.26 17.74 9.98
N GLY A 235 -11.48 17.15 9.09
CA GLY A 235 -10.49 17.87 8.31
C GLY A 235 -9.46 16.95 7.67
N TYR A 236 -9.58 16.74 6.36
CA TYR A 236 -8.58 16.27 5.38
C TYR A 236 -7.80 14.95 5.60
N GLY A 237 -7.72 14.36 6.78
CA GLY A 237 -6.88 13.17 7.02
C GLY A 237 -7.60 11.82 6.92
N SER A 238 -8.88 11.77 6.53
CA SER A 238 -9.68 10.53 6.56
C SER A 238 -9.80 9.82 5.23
N ARG A 239 -9.21 10.33 4.14
CA ARG A 239 -9.31 9.76 2.80
C ARG A 239 -8.02 9.97 2.03
N ILE A 240 -7.65 8.98 1.24
CA ILE A 240 -6.50 9.03 0.34
C ILE A 240 -6.97 9.76 -0.92
N PHE A 241 -6.31 10.86 -1.25
CA PHE A 241 -6.69 11.68 -2.41
C PHE A 241 -5.80 11.36 -3.59
N THR A 242 -6.35 10.63 -4.55
CA THR A 242 -5.69 10.35 -5.82
C THR A 242 -5.62 11.62 -6.68
N ARG A 243 -4.41 12.03 -7.03
CA ARG A 243 -4.15 13.08 -8.03
C ARG A 243 -3.72 12.43 -9.33
N HIS A 244 -3.95 13.12 -10.44
CA HIS A 244 -3.45 12.74 -11.76
C HIS A 244 -2.79 13.96 -12.39
N SER A 245 -1.81 13.71 -13.25
CA SER A 245 -1.23 14.76 -14.08
C SER A 245 -2.09 14.98 -15.32
N GLU A 246 -2.17 16.23 -15.77
CA GLU A 246 -2.75 16.60 -17.07
C GLU A 246 -1.82 16.26 -18.24
N ASP A 247 -0.53 16.02 -17.96
CA ASP A 247 0.46 15.60 -18.94
C ASP A 247 0.34 14.09 -19.22
N ALA A 248 -0.03 13.74 -20.46
CA ALA A 248 -0.19 12.37 -20.91
C ALA A 248 1.14 11.59 -20.96
N ASP A 249 2.27 12.29 -21.08
CA ASP A 249 3.62 11.70 -21.16
C ASP A 249 4.32 11.64 -19.80
N ALA A 250 3.69 12.13 -18.72
CA ALA A 250 4.28 12.18 -17.38
C ALA A 250 4.87 10.83 -16.93
N GLY A 251 4.17 9.72 -17.19
CA GLY A 251 4.67 8.38 -16.86
C GLY A 251 5.97 8.02 -17.57
N ARG A 252 6.11 8.39 -18.85
CA ARG A 252 7.34 8.16 -19.62
C ARG A 252 8.48 9.08 -19.17
N GLN A 253 8.18 10.35 -18.91
CA GLN A 253 9.17 11.32 -18.40
C GLN A 253 9.72 10.86 -17.05
N TYR A 254 8.85 10.43 -16.14
CA TYR A 254 9.24 9.91 -14.83
C TYR A 254 10.09 8.65 -14.92
N ALA A 255 9.77 7.73 -15.84
CA ALA A 255 10.59 6.54 -16.07
C ALA A 255 12.01 6.90 -16.57
N LEU A 256 12.13 7.86 -17.48
CA LEU A 256 13.42 8.36 -17.97
C LEU A 256 14.21 9.07 -16.87
N MET A 257 13.55 9.92 -16.08
CA MET A 257 14.17 10.56 -14.92
C MET A 257 14.70 9.54 -13.92
N LEU A 258 13.91 8.50 -13.61
CA LEU A 258 14.33 7.45 -12.68
C LEU A 258 15.53 6.66 -13.22
N GLN A 259 15.56 6.36 -14.52
CA GLN A 259 16.68 5.70 -15.16
C GLN A 259 17.97 6.54 -15.07
N VAL A 260 17.92 7.82 -15.45
CA VAL A 260 19.08 8.73 -15.37
C VAL A 260 19.54 8.88 -13.92
N TYR A 261 18.60 9.01 -12.99
CA TYR A 261 18.90 9.10 -11.57
C TYR A 261 19.63 7.85 -11.06
N GLN A 262 19.19 6.65 -11.43
CA GLN A 262 19.84 5.39 -11.07
C GLN A 262 21.23 5.28 -11.69
N ASP A 263 21.41 5.71 -12.94
CA ASP A 263 22.73 5.72 -13.61
C ASP A 263 23.75 6.61 -12.88
N ILE A 264 23.29 7.75 -12.34
CA ILE A 264 24.16 8.75 -11.67
C ILE A 264 24.43 8.39 -10.21
N THR A 265 23.41 7.91 -9.50
CA THR A 265 23.53 7.58 -8.07
C THR A 265 24.14 6.19 -7.85
N GLY A 266 24.05 5.29 -8.83
CA GLY A 266 24.48 3.89 -8.72
C GLY A 266 23.74 3.12 -7.61
N ASP A 267 24.26 1.96 -7.24
CA ASP A 267 23.67 1.07 -6.21
C ASP A 267 23.89 1.56 -4.76
N GLY A 268 23.64 2.85 -4.48
CA GLY A 268 23.63 3.39 -3.11
C GLY A 268 24.31 4.74 -2.89
N GLY A 269 24.61 5.50 -3.95
CA GLY A 269 25.13 6.85 -3.80
C GLY A 269 24.03 7.84 -3.40
N ASN A 270 24.31 8.71 -2.43
CA ASN A 270 23.42 9.84 -2.15
C ASN A 270 23.45 10.84 -3.33
N LEU A 271 22.31 11.44 -3.63
CA LEU A 271 22.24 12.60 -4.52
C LEU A 271 22.83 13.82 -3.82
N ASP A 272 23.77 14.50 -4.47
CA ASP A 272 24.31 15.79 -4.07
C ASP A 272 24.09 16.83 -5.18
N LEU A 273 24.54 18.07 -4.95
CA LEU A 273 24.27 19.17 -5.87
C LEU A 273 24.97 19.00 -7.23
N GLU A 274 26.17 18.41 -7.25
CA GLU A 274 26.93 18.14 -8.48
C GLU A 274 26.26 17.04 -9.30
N ARG A 275 25.87 15.94 -8.66
CA ARG A 275 25.14 14.84 -9.31
C ARG A 275 23.78 15.28 -9.82
N LEU A 276 23.13 16.22 -9.14
CA LEU A 276 21.89 16.82 -9.62
C LEU A 276 22.13 17.68 -10.87
N ILE A 277 23.28 18.37 -10.98
CA ILE A 277 23.68 19.07 -12.20
C ILE A 277 23.89 18.07 -13.34
N ASP A 278 24.64 17.00 -13.10
CA ASP A 278 24.88 15.95 -14.09
C ASP A 278 23.56 15.35 -14.58
N MET A 279 22.60 15.15 -13.68
CA MET A 279 21.26 14.64 -14.00
C MET A 279 20.50 15.59 -14.92
N VAL A 280 20.38 16.87 -14.57
CA VAL A 280 19.60 17.83 -15.38
C VAL A 280 20.28 18.20 -16.70
N GLN A 281 21.58 17.92 -16.85
CA GLN A 281 22.31 18.08 -18.11
C GLN A 281 22.24 16.85 -19.02
N ASP A 282 21.73 15.71 -18.54
CA ASP A 282 21.58 14.51 -19.36
C ASP A 282 20.58 14.76 -20.50
N ARG A 283 21.04 14.51 -21.73
CA ARG A 283 20.26 14.74 -22.95
C ARG A 283 18.97 13.93 -23.01
N ARG A 284 18.88 12.82 -22.28
CA ARG A 284 17.68 11.99 -22.19
C ARG A 284 16.52 12.68 -21.47
N LEU A 285 16.80 13.73 -20.69
CA LEU A 285 15.80 14.51 -19.95
C LEU A 285 15.37 15.79 -20.67
N ASP A 286 15.70 15.93 -21.96
CA ASP A 286 15.19 17.04 -22.77
C ASP A 286 13.77 16.75 -23.25
N PHE A 287 12.77 17.21 -22.49
CA PHE A 287 11.35 17.07 -22.81
C PHE A 287 10.79 18.27 -23.57
N SER A 288 11.65 19.16 -24.09
CA SER A 288 11.23 20.34 -24.87
C SER A 288 10.69 20.02 -26.26
N THR A 289 10.93 18.81 -26.75
CA THR A 289 10.40 18.33 -28.03
C THR A 289 9.38 17.21 -27.77
N PRO A 290 8.12 17.35 -28.24
CA PRO A 290 7.14 16.27 -28.13
C PRO A 290 7.61 15.07 -28.96
N ALA A 291 7.38 13.87 -28.44
CA ALA A 291 7.72 12.61 -29.09
C ALA A 291 6.82 12.31 -30.30
#